data_AF-A0A8S9GCF5-F1
#
_entry.id   AF-A0A8S9GCF5-F1
#
_cell.length_a   1.000
_cell.length_b   1.000
_cell.length_c   1.000
_cell.angle_alpha   90.00
_cell.angle_beta   90.00
_cell.angle_gamma   90.00
#
_symmetry.space_group_name_H-M   'P 1'
#
loop_
_entity.id
_entity.type
_entity.pdbx_description
1 polymer ?
#
loop_
_entity_poly.entity_id
_entity_poly.type
_entity_poly.pdbx_seq_one_letter_code
_entity_poly.pdbx_strand_id
1 'polypeptide(L)'
;MVRSIVSNAITGVQGVSSGRTSTGSFVSRGHDKIVEEIENRISEFTFLPVDVDEGGETVFPKSSGGLSVSPKKGDAVLFWNNRPDGSHDPSSLHAGRPVIKGNKWASTKLFHSQEFKCSYPNTQQ
;
A
#
# COMPACT_ATOMS: atom_id res chain seq x y z
N MET A 1 -15.11 -17.77 -16.51
CA MET A 1 -14.61 -17.77 -15.11
C MET A 1 -13.10 -17.94 -15.18
N VAL A 2 -12.32 -16.90 -14.87
CA VAL A 2 -10.85 -16.96 -14.90
C VAL A 2 -10.37 -17.52 -13.57
N ARG A 3 -9.49 -18.52 -13.60
CA ARG A 3 -8.93 -19.12 -12.39
C ARG A 3 -7.84 -18.23 -11.81
N SER A 4 -7.78 -18.15 -10.48
CA SER A 4 -6.90 -17.21 -9.80
C SER A 4 -5.45 -17.68 -9.86
N ILE A 5 -4.56 -16.76 -10.20
CA ILE A 5 -3.13 -16.96 -10.08
C ILE A 5 -2.77 -16.73 -8.61
N VAL A 6 -2.12 -17.70 -8.00
CA VAL A 6 -1.62 -17.64 -6.62
C VAL A 6 -0.12 -17.84 -6.64
N SER A 7 0.58 -17.03 -5.85
CA SER A 7 2.01 -17.22 -5.61
C SER A 7 2.21 -18.33 -4.59
N ASN A 8 3.02 -19.32 -4.94
CA ASN A 8 3.48 -20.32 -3.97
C ASN A 8 4.39 -19.63 -2.95
N ALA A 9 4.07 -19.75 -1.65
CA ALA A 9 4.76 -19.03 -0.58
C ALA A 9 6.23 -19.47 -0.37
N ILE A 10 6.61 -20.65 -0.88
CA ILE A 10 7.95 -21.21 -0.75
C ILE A 10 8.79 -20.93 -1.99
N THR A 11 8.18 -21.08 -3.17
CA THR A 11 8.92 -20.97 -4.44
C THR A 11 8.79 -19.60 -5.11
N GLY A 12 7.82 -18.78 -4.67
CA GLY A 12 7.49 -17.49 -5.30
C GLY A 12 6.84 -17.61 -6.68
N VAL A 13 6.75 -18.82 -7.22
CA VAL A 13 6.21 -19.07 -8.56
C VAL A 13 4.70 -18.88 -8.55
N GLN A 14 4.24 -18.06 -9.49
CA GLN A 14 2.82 -17.81 -9.72
C GLN A 14 2.23 -18.94 -10.56
N GLY A 15 1.18 -19.59 -10.04
CA GLY A 15 0.49 -20.68 -10.69
C GLY A 15 -1.02 -20.55 -10.61
N VAL A 16 -1.72 -21.10 -11.58
CA VAL A 16 -3.18 -21.13 -11.58
C VAL A 16 -3.65 -22.13 -10.52
N SER A 17 -4.37 -21.68 -9.51
CA SER A 17 -4.91 -22.57 -8.47
C SER A 17 -5.99 -23.47 -9.06
N SER A 18 -5.86 -24.79 -8.86
CA SER A 18 -6.90 -25.76 -9.23
C SER A 18 -8.12 -25.70 -8.30
N GLY A 19 -7.97 -25.15 -7.09
CA GLY A 19 -9.02 -25.08 -6.07
C GLY A 19 -9.59 -23.69 -5.80
N ARG A 20 -9.08 -22.64 -6.46
CA ARG A 20 -9.60 -21.26 -6.31
C ARG A 20 -10.03 -20.65 -7.63
N THR A 21 -11.31 -20.34 -7.70
CA THR A 21 -11.90 -19.43 -8.69
C THR A 21 -12.23 -18.13 -7.95
N SER A 22 -11.53 -17.03 -8.24
CA SER A 22 -11.86 -15.72 -7.68
C SER A 22 -12.26 -14.77 -8.79
N THR A 23 -13.38 -14.09 -8.61
CA THR A 23 -13.67 -12.82 -9.27
C THR A 23 -13.54 -11.75 -8.20
N GLY A 24 -12.79 -10.70 -8.50
CA GLY A 24 -12.68 -9.55 -7.61
C GLY A 24 -13.91 -8.68 -7.79
N SER A 25 -14.61 -8.39 -6.70
CA SER A 25 -15.58 -7.30 -6.64
C SER A 25 -15.10 -6.31 -5.61
N PHE A 26 -15.11 -5.03 -5.97
CA PHE A 26 -14.77 -3.95 -5.06
C PHE A 26 -16.04 -3.49 -4.38
N VAL A 27 -16.03 -3.48 -3.05
CA VAL A 27 -17.15 -3.02 -2.24
C VAL A 27 -16.75 -1.69 -1.61
N SER A 28 -17.58 -0.67 -1.80
CA SER A 28 -17.36 0.65 -1.21
C SER A 28 -17.53 0.60 0.32
N ARG A 29 -16.93 1.56 1.04
CA ARG A 29 -17.11 1.68 2.50
C ARG A 29 -18.59 1.81 2.86
N GLY A 30 -19.03 1.10 3.90
CA GLY A 30 -20.42 1.13 4.33
C GLY A 30 -21.43 0.83 3.21
N HIS A 31 -21.01 0.06 2.19
CA HIS A 31 -21.85 -0.26 1.02
C HIS A 31 -23.20 -0.83 1.45
N ASP A 32 -23.18 -1.63 2.50
CA ASP A 32 -24.34 -2.07 3.25
C ASP A 32 -23.97 -2.26 4.72
N LYS A 33 -24.99 -2.59 5.53
CA LYS A 33 -24.82 -2.83 6.97
C LYS A 33 -23.85 -3.97 7.29
N ILE A 34 -23.79 -5.00 6.45
CA ILE A 34 -22.92 -6.16 6.69
C ILE A 34 -21.46 -5.74 6.52
N VAL A 35 -21.17 -4.97 5.48
CA VAL A 35 -19.82 -4.45 5.20
C VAL A 35 -19.38 -3.50 6.30
N GLU A 36 -20.25 -2.55 6.69
CA GLU A 36 -19.97 -1.61 7.78
C GLU A 36 -19.64 -2.32 9.11
N GLU A 37 -20.42 -3.34 9.46
CA GLU A 37 -20.23 -4.10 10.69
C GLU A 37 -18.93 -4.92 10.67
N ILE A 38 -18.54 -5.48 9.51
CA ILE A 38 -17.23 -6.14 9.35
C ILE A 38 -16.09 -5.14 9.53
N GLU A 39 -16.20 -3.93 8.96
CA GLU A 39 -15.18 -2.89 9.12
C GLU A 39 -15.02 -2.48 10.59
N ASN A 40 -16.13 -2.30 11.30
CA ASN A 40 -16.13 -1.97 12.73
C ASN A 40 -15.52 -3.09 13.58
N ARG A 41 -15.82 -4.36 13.31
CA ARG A 41 -15.25 -5.50 14.04
C ARG A 41 -13.75 -5.66 13.82
N ILE A 42 -13.27 -5.42 12.60
CA ILE A 42 -11.83 -5.42 12.31
C ILE A 42 -11.14 -4.28 13.08
N SER A 43 -11.74 -3.09 13.06
CA SER A 43 -11.27 -1.94 13.83
C SER A 43 -11.16 -2.26 15.33
N GLU A 44 -12.21 -2.86 15.90
CA GLU A 44 -12.24 -3.25 17.32
C GLU A 44 -11.19 -4.31 17.67
N PHE A 45 -11.06 -5.35 16.86
CA PHE A 45 -10.10 -6.44 17.10
C PHE A 45 -8.64 -5.97 16.99
N THR A 46 -8.38 -5.02 16.10
CA THR A 46 -7.03 -4.54 15.82
C THR A 46 -6.68 -3.25 16.56
N PHE A 47 -7.66 -2.63 17.24
CA PHE A 47 -7.58 -1.29 17.80
C PHE A 47 -7.23 -0.20 16.78
N LEU A 48 -7.54 -0.44 15.51
CA LEU A 48 -7.21 0.46 14.41
C LEU A 48 -8.44 1.28 14.03
N PRO A 49 -8.32 2.62 13.87
CA PRO A 49 -9.46 3.44 13.49
C PRO A 49 -9.89 3.15 12.05
N VAL A 50 -11.19 3.31 11.81
CA VAL A 50 -11.82 3.10 10.51
C VAL A 50 -11.36 4.15 9.47
N ASP A 51 -10.94 5.35 9.90
CA ASP A 51 -10.31 6.37 9.05
C ASP A 51 -9.29 7.24 9.81
N VAL A 52 -8.55 8.08 9.09
CA VAL A 52 -7.73 9.15 9.69
C VAL A 52 -8.58 10.42 9.78
N ASP A 53 -8.76 10.94 10.99
CA ASP A 53 -9.66 12.07 11.23
C ASP A 53 -9.05 13.42 10.79
N GLU A 54 -7.76 13.65 11.05
CA GLU A 54 -7.09 14.91 10.70
C GLU A 54 -5.57 14.77 10.55
N GLY A 55 -5.00 15.42 9.54
CA GLY A 55 -3.57 15.42 9.23
C GLY A 55 -3.10 14.13 8.55
N GLY A 56 -1.80 13.85 8.64
CA GLY A 56 -1.23 12.64 8.05
C GLY A 56 -1.11 12.68 6.52
N GLU A 57 -1.15 13.84 5.87
CA GLU A 57 -0.98 13.95 4.43
C GLU A 57 0.41 13.47 3.97
N THR A 58 0.47 12.88 2.78
CA THR A 58 1.74 12.70 2.07
C THR A 58 1.97 13.95 1.21
N VAL A 59 3.01 14.72 1.53
CA VAL A 59 3.33 15.98 0.85
C VAL A 59 4.54 15.83 -0.07
N PHE A 60 4.52 16.54 -1.19
CA PHE A 60 5.60 16.63 -2.17
C PHE A 60 6.02 18.10 -2.35
N PRO A 61 6.84 18.66 -1.45
CA PRO A 61 7.13 20.10 -1.43
C PRO A 61 7.83 20.64 -2.68
N LYS A 62 8.55 19.78 -3.41
CA LYS A 62 9.26 20.15 -4.64
C LYS A 62 8.48 19.85 -5.92
N SER A 63 7.28 19.28 -5.81
CA SER A 63 6.39 19.13 -6.96
C SER A 63 5.85 20.49 -7.40
N SER A 64 5.46 20.62 -8.67
CA SER A 64 4.87 21.86 -9.20
C SER A 64 3.62 22.23 -8.40
N GLY A 65 3.70 23.31 -7.63
CA GLY A 65 2.61 23.79 -6.77
C GLY A 65 2.50 23.14 -5.38
N GLY A 66 3.41 22.23 -5.00
CA GLY A 66 3.44 21.65 -3.65
C GLY A 66 2.26 20.72 -3.36
N LEU A 67 2.19 19.57 -4.05
CA LEU A 67 1.14 18.57 -3.89
C LEU A 67 1.07 18.04 -2.44
N SER A 68 -0.16 17.93 -1.93
CA SER A 68 -0.47 17.32 -0.64
C SER A 68 -1.62 16.34 -0.82
N VAL A 69 -1.41 15.08 -0.43
CA VAL A 69 -2.40 14.01 -0.58
C VAL A 69 -2.87 13.55 0.79
N SER A 70 -4.13 13.79 1.10
CA SER A 70 -4.75 13.31 2.35
C SER A 70 -4.84 11.79 2.35
N PRO A 71 -4.53 11.14 3.49
CA PRO A 71 -4.63 9.69 3.61
C PRO A 71 -6.11 9.30 3.56
N LYS A 72 -6.44 8.39 2.65
CA LYS A 72 -7.76 7.76 2.57
C LYS A 72 -7.53 6.25 2.49
N LYS A 73 -8.21 5.48 3.35
CA LYS A 73 -8.09 4.01 3.34
C LYS A 73 -8.41 3.46 1.95
N GLY A 74 -7.54 2.61 1.43
CA GLY A 74 -7.69 1.97 0.12
C GLY A 74 -7.04 2.73 -1.04
N ASP A 75 -6.76 4.02 -0.86
CA ASP A 75 -6.04 4.81 -1.87
C ASP A 75 -4.53 4.53 -1.82
N ALA A 76 -3.90 4.64 -2.98
CA ALA A 76 -2.46 4.53 -3.13
C ALA A 76 -1.92 5.74 -3.89
N VAL A 77 -0.76 6.24 -3.45
CA VAL A 77 0.02 7.22 -4.20
C VAL A 77 1.19 6.49 -4.84
N LEU A 78 1.22 6.48 -6.17
CA LEU A 78 2.35 5.98 -6.95
C LEU A 78 3.16 7.16 -7.50
N PHE A 79 4.46 7.15 -7.27
CA PHE A 79 5.39 8.13 -7.80
C PHE A 79 6.76 7.49 -8.03
N TRP A 80 7.59 8.13 -8.85
CA TRP A 80 8.91 7.65 -9.21
C TRP A 80 9.99 8.48 -8.50
N ASN A 81 11.00 7.80 -7.95
CA ASN A 81 12.18 8.45 -7.37
C ASN A 81 13.21 8.89 -8.43
N ASN A 82 13.10 8.36 -9.64
CA ASN A 82 14.04 8.57 -10.73
C ASN A 82 13.29 8.97 -12.00
N ARG A 83 13.96 9.75 -12.85
CA ARG A 83 13.53 10.10 -14.20
C ARG A 83 13.71 8.90 -15.14
N PRO A 84 13.14 8.97 -16.36
CA PRO A 84 13.31 7.91 -17.36
C PRO A 84 14.77 7.61 -17.73
N ASP A 85 15.67 8.59 -17.59
CA ASP A 85 17.11 8.42 -17.81
C ASP A 85 17.86 7.78 -16.62
N GLY A 86 17.16 7.45 -15.54
CA GLY A 86 17.71 6.85 -14.32
C GLY A 86 18.29 7.86 -13.32
N SER A 87 18.34 9.15 -13.65
CA SER A 87 18.76 10.19 -12.71
C SER A 87 17.73 10.40 -11.60
N HIS A 88 18.16 10.80 -10.40
CA HIS A 88 17.24 11.07 -9.29
C HIS A 88 16.32 12.25 -9.64
N ASP A 89 15.02 12.12 -9.33
CA ASP A 89 14.04 13.18 -9.59
C ASP A 89 13.79 14.04 -8.34
N PRO A 90 14.25 15.31 -8.28
CA PRO A 90 14.10 16.13 -7.08
C PRO A 90 12.65 16.46 -6.71
N SER A 91 11.73 16.42 -7.68
CA SER A 91 10.30 16.62 -7.43
C SER A 91 9.65 15.46 -6.66
N SER A 92 10.30 14.30 -6.58
CA SER A 92 9.82 13.14 -5.83
C SER A 92 10.06 13.25 -4.32
N LEU A 93 10.75 14.30 -3.85
CA LEU A 93 10.93 14.56 -2.43
C LEU A 93 9.56 14.60 -1.76
N HIS A 94 9.36 13.73 -0.76
CA HIS A 94 8.10 13.61 -0.07
C HIS A 94 8.28 13.35 1.43
N ALA A 95 7.24 13.66 2.19
CA ALA A 95 7.19 13.41 3.62
C ALA A 95 5.76 13.13 4.07
N GLY A 96 5.60 12.43 5.20
CA GLY A 96 4.33 12.38 5.91
C GLY A 96 4.21 13.59 6.84
N ARG A 97 3.11 14.33 6.76
CA ARG A 97 2.76 15.32 7.79
C ARG A 97 2.38 14.61 9.10
N PRO A 98 2.53 15.28 10.25
CA PRO A 98 2.03 14.76 11.52
C PRO A 98 0.55 14.43 11.42
N VAL A 99 0.14 13.32 12.06
CA VAL A 99 -1.27 13.03 12.31
C VAL A 99 -1.70 13.93 13.46
N ILE A 100 -2.74 14.73 13.25
CA ILE A 100 -3.26 15.66 14.27
C ILE A 100 -4.31 14.94 15.11
N LYS A 101 -5.14 14.10 14.49
CA LYS A 101 -6.16 13.29 15.16
C LYS A 101 -6.32 11.92 14.50
N GLY A 102 -6.43 10.87 15.32
CA GLY A 102 -6.55 9.49 14.87
C GLY A 102 -5.19 8.79 14.72
N ASN A 103 -5.15 7.71 13.95
CA ASN A 103 -3.91 6.95 13.66
C ASN A 103 -3.80 6.68 12.17
N LYS A 104 -2.63 6.97 11.57
CA LYS A 104 -2.34 6.66 10.16
C LYS A 104 -1.48 5.40 10.05
N TRP A 105 -1.95 4.45 9.26
CA TRP A 105 -1.19 3.26 8.87
C TRP A 105 -0.96 3.28 7.36
N ALA A 106 0.24 2.92 6.92
CA ALA A 106 0.61 2.87 5.52
C ALA A 106 1.45 1.62 5.23
N SER A 107 1.33 1.09 4.01
CA SER A 107 2.21 0.06 3.48
C SER A 107 2.97 0.62 2.29
N THR A 108 4.30 0.56 2.33
CA THR A 108 5.15 1.06 1.25
C THR A 108 5.70 -0.12 0.46
N LYS A 109 5.40 -0.17 -0.84
CA LYS A 109 6.01 -1.12 -1.75
C LYS A 109 7.06 -0.42 -2.61
N LEU A 110 8.32 -0.81 -2.46
CA LEU A 110 9.42 -0.33 -3.28
C LEU A 110 9.61 -1.22 -4.49
N PHE A 111 9.64 -0.60 -5.68
CA PHE A 111 9.95 -1.24 -6.95
C PHE A 111 11.36 -0.83 -7.35
N HIS A 112 12.25 -1.80 -7.50
CA HIS A 112 13.62 -1.59 -7.96
C HIS A 112 13.67 -1.78 -9.47
N SER A 113 14.44 -0.95 -10.17
CA SER A 113 14.65 -1.10 -11.63
C SER A 113 15.50 -2.31 -11.98
N GLN A 114 16.20 -2.87 -11.00
CA GLN A 114 16.99 -4.09 -11.10
C GLN A 114 16.59 -5.06 -9.98
N GLU A 115 16.99 -6.31 -10.11
CA GLU A 115 16.79 -7.32 -9.08
C GLU A 115 17.35 -6.86 -7.74
N PHE A 116 16.51 -6.87 -6.71
CA PHE A 116 16.94 -6.56 -5.35
C PHE A 116 17.65 -7.77 -4.75
N LYS A 117 18.97 -7.68 -4.61
CA LYS A 117 19.78 -8.71 -3.95
C LYS A 117 19.83 -8.43 -2.44
N CYS A 118 19.17 -9.27 -1.65
CA CYS A 118 19.29 -9.25 -0.20
C CYS A 118 20.60 -9.96 0.19
N SER A 119 21.57 -9.24 0.73
CA SER A 119 22.76 -9.85 1.31
C SER A 119 22.44 -10.35 2.72
N TYR A 120 22.22 -11.64 2.88
CA TYR A 120 22.25 -12.26 4.21
C TYR A 120 23.70 -12.28 4.70
N PRO A 121 24.01 -11.84 5.94
CA PRO A 121 25.33 -12.09 6.50
C PRO A 121 25.53 -13.60 6.62
N ASN A 122 26.65 -14.10 6.07
CA ASN A 122 27.08 -15.49 6.22
C ASN A 122 27.15 -15.85 7.71
N THR A 123 26.23 -16.66 8.20
CA THR A 123 26.48 -17.50 9.37
C THR A 123 27.44 -18.61 8.92
N GLN A 124 28.73 -18.40 9.17
CA GLN A 124 29.70 -19.49 9.08
C GLN A 124 29.33 -20.56 10.12
N GLN A 125 29.16 -21.80 9.66
CA GLN A 125 29.14 -23.01 10.50
C GLN A 125 30.56 -23.35 10.96
#